data_AF-A0A6G0XEC1-F1
#
_entry.id   AF-A0A6G0XEC1-F1
#
_cell.length_a   1.000
_cell.length_b   1.000
_cell.length_c   1.000
_cell.angle_alpha   90.00
_cell.angle_beta   90.00
_cell.angle_gamma   90.00
#
_symmetry.space_group_name_H-M   'P 1'
#
loop_
_entity.id
_entity.type
_entity.pdbx_description
1 polymer ?
#
loop_
_entity_poly.entity_id
_entity_poly.type
_entity_poly.pdbx_seq_one_letter_code
_entity_poly.pdbx_strand_id
1 'polypeptide(L)'
;MAWSTLFLAEIWQLVVSYQDGYYFDFVPFVRLPRLPKHHGQYDAWAALVHETWTSWYAEFGTGRLDRLIACVPRMRDVIILHAVYSNDLPLLQRLHATYDLHNCKNRLLNLAASRGHVDILRFLHDIGHTGCSIYGMNLAARYGFLDVVIFLHENRTEGCDTSAMDCAAAFGHLDVLKWLHVHRTEGCTTRSMDKAAGNGHLQVVQWLHYHRHKGCTSDAMHRAITNGHLDVVQWLHEHRNEGCLAHSMSMAAARGDARMVAWLYVNRKECDPLLALDAARQSGHLHIVDLLHGHFQLAL
;
A
#
# COMPACT_ATOMS: atom_id res chain seq x y z
N MET A 1 1.39 -51.16 25.47
CA MET A 1 0.64 -49.89 25.31
C MET A 1 1.23 -48.86 26.25
N ALA A 2 2.12 -47.98 25.79
CA ALA A 2 2.72 -46.93 26.63
C ALA A 2 3.20 -45.74 25.77
N TRP A 3 2.30 -45.20 24.92
CA TRP A 3 2.62 -44.08 24.02
C TRP A 3 1.67 -42.88 24.16
N SER A 4 0.79 -42.84 25.16
CA SER A 4 -0.27 -41.80 25.23
C SER A 4 -0.27 -40.91 26.48
N THR A 5 0.77 -40.95 27.32
CA THR A 5 0.82 -40.08 28.51
C THR A 5 1.47 -38.72 28.23
N LEU A 6 2.33 -38.62 27.22
CA LEU A 6 3.09 -37.38 26.93
C LEU A 6 2.33 -36.32 26.11
N PHE A 7 1.13 -36.62 25.61
CA PHE A 7 0.33 -35.70 24.79
C PHE A 7 -0.86 -35.07 25.52
N LEU A 8 -1.08 -35.39 26.81
CA LEU A 8 -2.02 -34.62 27.61
C LEU A 8 -1.45 -33.22 27.83
N ALA A 9 -2.21 -32.20 27.43
CA ALA A 9 -1.81 -30.79 27.54
C ALA A 9 -1.31 -30.44 28.95
N GLU A 10 -1.91 -31.03 29.97
CA GLU A 10 -1.56 -30.87 31.39
C GLU A 10 -0.17 -31.43 31.72
N ILE A 11 0.19 -32.62 31.20
CA ILE A 11 1.51 -33.25 31.42
C ILE A 11 2.58 -32.49 30.64
N TRP A 12 2.26 -32.02 29.43
CA TRP A 12 3.17 -31.19 28.65
C TRP A 12 3.45 -29.84 29.32
N GLN A 13 2.45 -29.18 29.89
CA GLN A 13 2.62 -27.96 30.70
C GLN A 13 3.53 -28.20 31.92
N LEU A 14 3.42 -29.37 32.56
CA LEU A 14 4.26 -29.76 33.69
C LEU A 14 5.72 -30.05 33.29
N VAL A 15 5.94 -30.66 32.12
CA VAL A 15 7.29 -30.94 31.61
C VAL A 15 8.00 -29.64 31.19
N VAL A 16 7.27 -28.74 30.54
CA VAL A 16 7.76 -27.43 30.12
C VAL A 16 8.11 -26.53 31.31
N SER A 17 7.41 -26.65 32.44
CA SER A 17 7.68 -25.82 33.62
C SER A 17 8.96 -26.20 34.38
N TYR A 18 9.56 -27.36 34.07
CA TYR A 18 10.75 -27.90 34.74
C TYR A 18 11.98 -28.11 33.83
N GLN A 19 11.91 -27.75 32.54
CA GLN A 19 13.05 -27.79 31.62
C GLN A 19 13.35 -26.40 31.03
N ASP A 20 14.63 -26.10 30.78
CA ASP A 20 15.09 -24.97 29.95
C ASP A 20 14.74 -25.21 28.45
N GLY A 21 13.49 -25.56 28.16
CA GLY A 21 12.97 -25.95 26.86
C GLY A 21 11.96 -24.95 26.29
N TYR A 22 11.41 -25.26 25.11
CA TYR A 22 10.38 -24.42 24.48
C TYR A 22 9.08 -24.43 25.28
N TYR A 23 8.62 -23.24 25.67
CA TYR A 23 7.33 -23.08 26.33
C TYR A 23 6.17 -23.27 25.34
N PHE A 24 5.05 -23.84 25.80
CA PHE A 24 3.90 -24.12 24.92
C PHE A 24 3.36 -22.85 24.26
N ASP A 25 3.31 -21.75 25.01
CA ASP A 25 2.91 -20.43 24.52
C ASP A 25 3.91 -19.83 23.52
N PHE A 26 5.10 -20.40 23.35
CA PHE A 26 6.07 -19.96 22.34
C PHE A 26 5.90 -20.68 20.99
N VAL A 27 5.12 -21.75 20.93
CA VAL A 27 4.91 -22.57 19.71
C VAL A 27 4.40 -21.74 18.51
N PRO A 28 3.45 -20.78 18.67
CA PRO A 28 3.02 -19.93 17.55
C PRO A 28 4.19 -19.16 16.91
N PHE A 29 5.13 -18.66 17.72
CA PHE A 29 6.27 -17.88 17.26
C PHE A 29 7.35 -18.71 16.58
N VAL A 30 7.47 -20.00 16.91
CA VAL A 30 8.35 -20.94 16.18
C VAL A 30 7.82 -21.19 14.77
N ARG A 31 6.50 -21.14 14.59
CA ARG A 31 5.85 -21.36 13.28
C ARG A 31 5.76 -20.10 12.42
N LEU A 32 6.04 -18.92 12.98
CA LEU A 32 6.01 -17.67 12.21
C LEU A 32 7.01 -17.69 11.04
N PRO A 33 6.59 -17.24 9.84
CA PRO A 33 7.45 -17.13 8.68
C PRO A 33 8.62 -16.19 8.95
N ARG A 34 9.76 -16.46 8.30
CA ARG A 34 10.92 -15.57 8.38
C ARG A 34 10.60 -14.21 7.78
N LEU A 35 11.34 -13.19 8.24
CA LEU A 35 11.21 -11.84 7.74
C LEU A 35 11.33 -11.82 6.20
N PRO A 36 10.39 -11.20 5.47
CA PRO A 36 10.46 -11.12 4.03
C PRO A 36 11.67 -10.31 3.58
N LYS A 37 12.33 -10.76 2.51
CA LYS A 37 13.47 -10.03 1.91
C LYS A 37 13.03 -8.78 1.15
N HIS A 38 11.78 -8.73 0.70
CA HIS A 38 11.25 -7.66 -0.13
C HIS A 38 10.15 -6.89 0.61
N HIS A 39 10.20 -5.56 0.51
CA HIS A 39 9.27 -4.67 1.20
C HIS A 39 7.80 -4.87 0.78
N GLY A 40 7.53 -5.29 -0.45
CA GLY A 40 6.17 -5.59 -0.92
C GLY A 40 5.48 -6.79 -0.24
N GLN A 41 6.24 -7.64 0.46
CA GLN A 41 5.69 -8.78 1.23
C GLN A 41 5.53 -8.45 2.72
N TYR A 42 5.97 -7.25 3.14
CA TYR A 42 6.06 -6.88 4.53
C TYR A 42 4.69 -6.62 5.17
N ASP A 43 3.74 -6.05 4.42
CA ASP A 43 2.40 -5.75 4.95
C ASP A 43 1.62 -7.02 5.33
N ALA A 44 1.60 -8.02 4.44
CA ALA A 44 0.94 -9.29 4.72
C ALA A 44 1.63 -10.07 5.84
N TRP A 45 2.97 -10.07 5.84
CA TRP A 45 3.74 -10.69 6.91
C TRP A 45 3.49 -9.99 8.26
N ALA A 46 3.50 -8.67 8.29
CA ALA A 46 3.33 -7.91 9.51
C ALA A 46 1.90 -8.02 10.06
N ALA A 47 0.88 -8.12 9.20
CA ALA A 47 -0.49 -8.40 9.62
C ALA A 47 -0.63 -9.77 10.30
N LEU A 48 -0.08 -10.84 9.69
CA LEU A 48 -0.06 -12.19 10.28
C LEU A 48 0.67 -12.21 11.63
N VAL A 49 1.82 -11.53 11.68
CA VAL A 49 2.62 -11.40 12.89
C VAL A 49 1.82 -10.65 13.95
N HIS A 50 1.21 -9.51 13.61
CA HIS A 50 0.40 -8.70 14.52
C HIS A 50 -0.79 -9.46 15.10
N GLU A 51 -1.51 -10.26 14.31
CA GLU A 51 -2.60 -11.11 14.80
C GLU A 51 -2.10 -12.14 15.84
N THR A 52 -0.97 -12.78 15.53
CA THR A 52 -0.33 -13.75 16.44
C THR A 52 0.10 -13.08 17.75
N TRP A 53 0.68 -11.89 17.67
CA TRP A 53 1.12 -11.13 18.84
C TRP A 53 -0.04 -10.56 19.65
N THR A 54 -1.10 -10.08 19.01
CA THR A 54 -2.26 -9.50 19.70
C THR A 54 -2.91 -10.52 20.62
N SER A 55 -3.13 -11.74 20.11
CA SER A 55 -3.68 -12.84 20.90
C SER A 55 -2.77 -13.22 22.07
N TRP A 56 -1.46 -13.26 21.84
CA TRP A 56 -0.49 -13.62 22.88
C TRP A 56 -0.31 -12.53 23.94
N TYR A 57 -0.27 -11.25 23.55
CA TYR A 57 -0.18 -10.12 24.48
C TYR A 57 -1.42 -10.02 25.38
N ALA A 58 -2.61 -10.33 24.86
CA ALA A 58 -3.84 -10.33 25.64
C ALA A 58 -3.78 -11.34 26.80
N GLU A 59 -3.09 -12.48 26.60
CA GLU A 59 -2.99 -13.55 27.59
C GLU A 59 -1.77 -13.39 28.52
N PHE A 60 -0.60 -12.99 27.99
CA PHE A 60 0.67 -13.03 28.72
C PHE A 60 1.33 -11.68 28.97
N GLY A 61 0.80 -10.59 28.36
CA GLY A 61 1.40 -9.26 28.43
C GLY A 61 2.85 -9.22 27.94
N THR A 62 3.65 -8.28 28.46
CA THR A 62 5.07 -8.12 28.06
C THR A 62 6.06 -8.88 28.96
N GLY A 63 5.59 -9.52 30.04
CA GLY A 63 6.45 -10.12 31.08
C GLY A 63 7.22 -11.36 30.64
N ARG A 64 6.84 -11.98 29.52
CA ARG A 64 7.47 -13.20 29.00
C ARG A 64 8.38 -12.96 27.78
N LEU A 65 8.53 -11.71 27.33
CA LEU A 65 9.30 -11.37 26.13
C LEU A 65 10.78 -11.74 26.26
N ASP A 66 11.42 -11.46 27.40
CA ASP A 66 12.84 -11.76 27.60
C ASP A 66 13.11 -13.27 27.53
N ARG A 67 12.22 -14.08 28.10
CA ARG A 67 12.28 -15.54 28.01
C ARG A 67 12.06 -16.03 26.59
N LEU A 68 11.11 -15.43 25.86
CA LEU A 68 10.87 -15.78 24.46
C LEU A 68 12.10 -15.47 23.59
N ILE A 69 12.78 -14.34 23.81
CA ILE A 69 14.01 -14.01 23.08
C ILE A 69 15.14 -14.96 23.46
N ALA A 70 15.27 -15.35 24.73
CA ALA A 70 16.28 -16.32 25.17
C ALA A 70 16.08 -17.69 24.51
N CYS A 71 14.83 -18.18 24.43
CA CYS A 71 14.51 -19.47 23.80
C CYS A 71 14.51 -19.40 22.27
N VAL A 72 14.12 -18.27 21.68
CA VAL A 72 14.00 -18.06 20.24
C VAL A 72 14.71 -16.76 19.84
N PRO A 73 16.05 -16.74 19.68
CA PRO A 73 16.82 -15.50 19.45
C PRO A 73 16.34 -14.64 18.28
N ARG A 74 15.81 -15.28 17.21
CA ARG A 74 15.24 -14.57 16.07
C ARG A 74 14.02 -13.70 16.41
N MET A 75 13.35 -13.94 17.54
CA MET A 75 12.17 -13.17 17.94
C MET A 75 12.51 -11.75 18.37
N ARG A 76 13.76 -11.47 18.74
CA ARG A 76 14.23 -10.11 19.03
C ARG A 76 13.83 -9.14 17.90
N ASP A 77 14.24 -9.45 16.68
CA ASP A 77 13.98 -8.58 15.53
C ASP A 77 12.48 -8.52 15.19
N VAL A 78 11.76 -9.63 15.35
CA VAL A 78 10.30 -9.68 15.12
C VAL A 78 9.56 -8.80 16.12
N ILE A 79 9.93 -8.82 17.40
CA ILE A 79 9.31 -8.00 18.45
C ILE A 79 9.60 -6.52 18.22
N ILE A 80 10.85 -6.16 17.86
CA ILE A 80 11.21 -4.77 17.53
C ILE A 80 10.35 -4.26 16.37
N LEU A 81 10.23 -5.06 15.30
CA LEU A 81 9.41 -4.72 14.14
C LEU A 81 7.93 -4.62 14.50
N HIS A 82 7.42 -5.52 15.33
CA HIS A 82 6.04 -5.48 15.81
C HIS A 82 5.76 -4.23 16.65
N ALA A 83 6.68 -3.84 17.54
CA ALA A 83 6.56 -2.64 18.36
C ALA A 83 6.49 -1.38 17.47
N VAL A 84 7.35 -1.28 16.46
CA VAL A 84 7.29 -0.21 15.46
C VAL A 84 5.97 -0.27 14.68
N TYR A 85 5.57 -1.43 14.18
CA TYR A 85 4.34 -1.60 13.39
C TYR A 85 3.08 -1.19 14.14
N SER A 86 3.00 -1.56 15.42
CA SER A 86 1.83 -1.38 16.27
C SER A 86 1.82 -0.04 17.02
N ASN A 87 2.78 0.84 16.74
CA ASN A 87 2.97 2.12 17.43
C ASN A 87 3.20 1.99 18.96
N ASP A 88 3.87 0.91 19.41
CA ASP A 88 4.15 0.67 20.83
C ASP A 88 5.50 1.29 21.22
N LEU A 89 5.49 2.61 21.44
CA LEU A 89 6.67 3.37 21.85
C LEU A 89 7.25 2.89 23.20
N PRO A 90 6.46 2.63 24.25
CA PRO A 90 6.99 2.12 25.52
C PRO A 90 7.74 0.80 25.37
N LEU A 91 7.21 -0.16 24.60
CA LEU A 91 7.91 -1.40 24.32
C LEU A 91 9.19 -1.15 23.52
N LEU A 92 9.15 -0.26 22.52
CA LEU A 92 10.32 0.06 21.72
C LEU A 92 11.44 0.71 22.55
N GLN A 93 11.10 1.61 23.47
CA GLN A 93 12.04 2.22 24.42
C GLN A 93 12.67 1.16 25.35
N ARG A 94 11.87 0.23 25.87
CA ARG A 94 12.38 -0.90 26.67
C ARG A 94 13.36 -1.75 25.86
N LEU A 95 13.02 -2.09 24.62
CA LEU A 95 13.88 -2.88 23.74
C LEU A 95 15.18 -2.15 23.40
N HIS A 96 15.14 -0.81 23.27
CA HIS A 96 16.34 -0.01 23.06
C HIS A 96 17.29 -0.04 24.26
N ALA A 97 16.76 0.05 25.49
CA ALA A 97 17.58 -0.06 26.69
C ALA A 97 18.33 -1.40 26.79
N THR A 98 17.76 -2.49 26.25
CA THR A 98 18.36 -3.82 26.30
C THR A 98 19.27 -4.13 25.11
N TYR A 99 18.89 -3.71 23.90
CA TYR A 99 19.48 -4.23 22.65
C TYR A 99 20.20 -3.19 21.78
N ASP A 100 20.23 -1.93 22.20
CA ASP A 100 20.75 -0.80 21.42
C ASP A 100 20.23 -0.79 19.97
N LEU A 101 19.06 -0.18 19.79
CA LEU A 101 18.45 -0.05 18.46
C LEU A 101 19.19 0.90 17.51
N HIS A 102 20.20 1.65 17.96
CA HIS A 102 20.99 2.53 17.09
C HIS A 102 21.60 1.73 15.92
N ASN A 103 22.21 0.59 16.23
CA ASN A 103 22.95 -0.27 15.30
C ASN A 103 22.11 -1.39 14.65
N CYS A 104 20.79 -1.39 14.86
CA CYS A 104 19.92 -2.39 14.26
C CYS A 104 19.89 -2.26 12.73
N LYS A 105 20.16 -3.37 12.01
CA LYS A 105 20.15 -3.40 10.53
C LYS A 105 18.77 -3.25 9.89
N ASN A 106 17.71 -3.33 10.69
CA ASN A 106 16.33 -3.22 10.20
C ASN A 106 16.03 -1.77 9.81
N ARG A 107 15.27 -1.57 8.73
CA ARG A 107 14.84 -0.23 8.30
C ARG A 107 13.64 0.25 9.09
N LEU A 108 13.82 0.46 10.41
CA LEU A 108 12.73 0.78 11.34
C LEU A 108 12.06 2.12 11.00
N LEU A 109 12.84 3.11 10.55
CA LEU A 109 12.32 4.40 10.12
C LEU A 109 11.41 4.28 8.89
N ASN A 110 11.76 3.45 7.91
CA ASN A 110 10.88 3.20 6.77
C ASN A 110 9.55 2.57 7.22
N LEU A 111 9.60 1.61 8.16
CA LEU A 111 8.40 0.94 8.66
C LEU A 111 7.49 1.92 9.40
N ALA A 112 8.05 2.71 10.31
CA ALA A 112 7.30 3.74 11.03
C ALA A 112 6.69 4.75 10.05
N ALA A 113 7.45 5.17 9.03
CA ALA A 113 6.97 6.09 8.00
C ALA A 113 5.82 5.51 7.17
N SER A 114 5.89 4.23 6.82
CA SER A 114 4.81 3.54 6.08
C SER A 114 3.52 3.36 6.87
N ARG A 115 3.55 3.63 8.18
CA ARG A 115 2.42 3.44 9.10
C ARG A 115 1.90 4.74 9.72
N GLY A 116 2.54 5.88 9.45
CA GLY A 116 2.13 7.16 9.99
C GLY A 116 2.58 7.40 11.43
N HIS A 117 3.53 6.62 11.95
CA HIS A 117 3.89 6.65 13.36
C HIS A 117 4.98 7.69 13.65
N VAL A 118 4.59 8.97 13.70
CA VAL A 118 5.51 10.10 13.92
C VAL A 118 6.26 10.01 15.26
N ASP A 119 5.60 9.54 16.33
CA ASP A 119 6.26 9.42 17.64
C ASP A 119 7.39 8.37 17.63
N ILE A 120 7.18 7.26 16.93
CA ILE A 120 8.20 6.23 16.72
C ILE A 120 9.33 6.78 15.84
N LEU A 121 9.01 7.53 14.78
CA LEU A 121 10.00 8.19 13.94
C LEU A 121 10.88 9.16 14.74
N ARG A 122 10.27 10.00 15.57
CA ARG A 122 10.98 10.95 16.44
C ARG A 122 11.90 10.21 17.39
N PHE A 123 11.41 9.19 18.08
CA PHE A 123 12.24 8.38 18.96
C PHE A 123 13.42 7.73 18.22
N LEU A 124 13.18 7.10 17.07
CA LEU A 124 14.23 6.46 16.28
C LEU A 124 15.25 7.48 15.75
N HIS A 125 14.81 8.69 15.39
CA HIS A 125 15.67 9.80 15.03
C HIS A 125 16.55 10.27 16.20
N ASP A 126 15.96 10.45 17.38
CA ASP A 126 16.64 10.95 18.59
C ASP A 126 17.75 9.99 19.06
N ILE A 127 17.55 8.67 18.91
CA ILE A 127 18.60 7.66 19.19
C ILE A 127 19.62 7.52 18.04
N GLY A 128 19.51 8.32 16.98
CA GLY A 128 20.41 8.32 15.84
C GLY A 128 20.31 7.09 14.93
N HIS A 129 19.17 6.39 14.91
CA HIS A 129 19.01 5.18 14.11
C HIS A 129 19.23 5.46 12.61
N THR A 130 20.08 4.67 11.95
CA THR A 130 20.50 4.91 10.55
C THR A 130 19.63 4.21 9.51
N GLY A 131 18.63 3.42 9.92
CA GLY A 131 17.79 2.61 9.03
C GLY A 131 16.75 3.39 8.20
N CYS A 132 17.07 4.60 7.75
CA CYS A 132 16.26 5.41 6.83
C CYS A 132 16.79 5.32 5.39
N SER A 133 15.91 5.53 4.42
CA SER A 133 16.22 5.55 2.99
C SER A 133 15.15 6.37 2.27
N ILE A 134 15.33 6.66 0.98
CA ILE A 134 14.31 7.31 0.13
C ILE A 134 12.92 6.67 0.23
N TYR A 135 12.88 5.37 0.55
CA TYR A 135 11.62 4.64 0.73
C TYR A 135 10.79 5.18 1.90
N GLY A 136 11.38 5.73 2.96
CA GLY A 136 10.62 6.28 4.09
C GLY A 136 9.65 7.36 3.62
N MET A 137 10.16 8.39 2.93
CA MET A 137 9.32 9.47 2.42
C MET A 137 8.41 9.01 1.27
N ASN A 138 8.89 8.12 0.39
CA ASN A 138 8.06 7.56 -0.69
C ASN A 138 6.84 6.79 -0.14
N LEU A 139 7.01 6.01 0.93
CA LEU A 139 5.94 5.25 1.56
C LEU A 139 4.99 6.16 2.33
N ALA A 140 5.53 7.11 3.10
CA ALA A 140 4.70 8.13 3.76
C ALA A 140 3.81 8.87 2.75
N ALA A 141 4.38 9.26 1.61
CA ALA A 141 3.64 9.91 0.55
C ALA A 141 2.60 9.00 -0.11
N ARG A 142 2.93 7.72 -0.29
CA ARG A 142 2.00 6.70 -0.83
C ARG A 142 0.77 6.50 0.04
N TYR A 143 0.91 6.53 1.36
CA TYR A 143 -0.17 6.29 2.31
C TYR A 143 -0.80 7.58 2.86
N GLY A 144 -0.33 8.76 2.43
CA GLY A 144 -0.96 10.03 2.76
C GLY A 144 -0.56 10.63 4.11
N PHE A 145 0.57 10.21 4.70
CA PHE A 145 1.04 10.70 5.99
C PHE A 145 1.84 11.99 5.83
N LEU A 146 1.15 13.12 5.69
CA LEU A 146 1.78 14.43 5.47
C LEU A 146 2.71 14.85 6.64
N ASP A 147 2.32 14.58 7.87
CA ASP A 147 3.10 14.82 9.08
C ASP A 147 4.44 14.06 9.06
N VAL A 148 4.42 12.81 8.64
CA VAL A 148 5.63 12.01 8.42
C VAL A 148 6.48 12.58 7.29
N VAL A 149 5.86 12.99 6.17
CA VAL A 149 6.59 13.59 5.04
C VAL A 149 7.32 14.86 5.48
N ILE A 150 6.65 15.73 6.24
CA ILE A 150 7.24 16.95 6.80
C ILE A 150 8.39 16.58 7.75
N PHE A 151 8.15 15.67 8.71
CA PHE A 151 9.18 15.25 9.66
C PHE A 151 10.44 14.72 8.95
N LEU A 152 10.26 13.85 7.96
CA LEU A 152 11.38 13.29 7.20
C LEU A 152 12.09 14.36 6.37
N HIS A 153 11.38 15.36 5.83
CA HIS A 153 12.03 16.43 5.10
C HIS A 153 12.89 17.33 5.99
N GLU A 154 12.38 17.68 7.18
CA GLU A 154 13.04 18.62 8.09
C GLU A 154 14.21 17.99 8.85
N ASN A 155 14.11 16.69 9.16
CA ASN A 155 15.04 16.03 10.09
C ASN A 155 15.97 15.01 9.42
N ARG A 156 15.76 14.70 8.13
CA ARG A 156 16.50 13.64 7.42
C ARG A 156 17.02 14.11 6.06
N THR A 157 18.14 13.55 5.64
CA THR A 157 18.84 13.96 4.40
C THR A 157 18.66 12.98 3.25
N GLU A 158 18.05 11.80 3.48
CA GLU A 158 17.87 10.80 2.41
C GLU A 158 16.95 11.28 1.29
N GLY A 159 15.97 12.14 1.60
CA GLY A 159 15.04 12.68 0.62
C GLY A 159 14.05 11.64 0.06
N CYS A 160 13.65 11.82 -1.20
CA CYS A 160 12.73 10.94 -1.92
C CYS A 160 13.15 10.80 -3.39
N ASP A 161 12.38 10.04 -4.17
CA ASP A 161 12.46 10.06 -5.62
C ASP A 161 11.10 10.43 -6.23
N THR A 162 10.98 10.39 -7.55
CA THR A 162 9.72 10.71 -8.25
C THR A 162 8.54 9.86 -7.81
N SER A 163 8.80 8.69 -7.19
CA SER A 163 7.76 7.81 -6.68
C SER A 163 6.96 8.44 -5.54
N ALA A 164 7.52 9.39 -4.77
CA ALA A 164 6.76 10.07 -3.72
C ALA A 164 5.54 10.81 -4.30
N MET A 165 5.76 11.68 -5.30
CA MET A 165 4.67 12.40 -5.96
C MET A 165 3.81 11.50 -6.85
N ASP A 166 4.42 10.53 -7.55
CA ASP A 166 3.67 9.58 -8.38
C ASP A 166 2.70 8.73 -7.55
N CYS A 167 3.13 8.27 -6.37
CA CYS A 167 2.29 7.52 -5.44
C CYS A 167 1.26 8.41 -4.75
N ALA A 168 1.64 9.58 -4.23
CA ALA A 168 0.68 10.50 -3.62
C ALA A 168 -0.47 10.83 -4.58
N ALA A 169 -0.17 11.06 -5.86
CA ALA A 169 -1.18 11.27 -6.88
C ALA A 169 -2.02 10.01 -7.16
N ALA A 170 -1.37 8.86 -7.30
CA ALA A 170 -2.06 7.59 -7.55
C ALA A 170 -3.05 7.21 -6.45
N PHE A 171 -2.80 7.57 -5.20
CA PHE A 171 -3.66 7.26 -4.05
C PHE A 171 -4.52 8.46 -3.58
N GLY A 172 -4.52 9.57 -4.32
CA GLY A 172 -5.45 10.67 -4.08
C GLY A 172 -5.03 11.63 -2.97
N HIS A 173 -3.80 11.57 -2.48
CA HIS A 173 -3.27 12.40 -1.40
C HIS A 173 -2.85 13.78 -1.92
N LEU A 174 -3.82 14.63 -2.22
CA LEU A 174 -3.62 15.94 -2.84
C LEU A 174 -2.83 16.91 -1.94
N ASP A 175 -3.01 16.83 -0.63
CA ASP A 175 -2.29 17.61 0.38
C ASP A 175 -0.79 17.28 0.39
N VAL A 176 -0.45 16.00 0.44
CA VAL A 176 0.93 15.49 0.30
C VAL A 176 1.52 15.91 -1.04
N LEU A 177 0.76 15.76 -2.14
CA LEU A 177 1.22 16.11 -3.47
C LEU A 177 1.56 17.61 -3.60
N LYS A 178 0.68 18.48 -3.10
CA LYS A 178 0.89 19.94 -3.05
C LYS A 178 2.11 20.28 -2.22
N TRP A 179 2.25 19.66 -1.06
CA TRP A 179 3.37 19.92 -0.17
C TRP A 179 4.70 19.50 -0.79
N LEU A 180 4.78 18.28 -1.34
CA LEU A 180 5.96 17.78 -2.04
C LEU A 180 6.32 18.68 -3.24
N HIS A 181 5.34 19.15 -3.99
CA HIS A 181 5.59 20.03 -5.13
C HIS A 181 6.28 21.35 -4.75
N VAL A 182 5.95 21.91 -3.59
CA VAL A 182 6.52 23.18 -3.12
C VAL A 182 7.91 22.97 -2.49
N HIS A 183 8.12 21.86 -1.78
CA HIS A 183 9.30 21.66 -0.93
C HIS A 183 10.36 20.71 -1.53
N ARG A 184 10.05 20.00 -2.61
CA ARG A 184 10.93 19.02 -3.25
C ARG A 184 11.13 19.30 -4.73
N THR A 185 12.30 18.95 -5.25
CA THR A 185 12.72 19.25 -6.63
C THR A 185 12.64 18.04 -7.56
N GLU A 186 12.51 16.83 -7.02
CA GLU A 186 12.45 15.56 -7.76
C GLU A 186 11.27 15.53 -8.74
N GLY A 187 10.14 16.12 -8.34
CA GLY A 187 8.93 16.19 -9.15
C GLY A 187 8.25 14.84 -9.35
N CYS A 188 7.46 14.76 -10.42
CA CYS A 188 6.70 13.57 -10.80
C CYS A 188 6.97 13.14 -12.25
N THR A 189 6.49 11.95 -12.61
CA THR A 189 6.44 11.43 -13.99
C THR A 189 5.01 11.49 -14.55
N THR A 190 4.82 11.10 -15.81
CA THR A 190 3.47 10.97 -16.40
C THR A 190 2.59 9.96 -15.64
N ARG A 191 3.21 9.00 -14.94
CA ARG A 191 2.51 8.02 -14.09
C ARG A 191 1.67 8.67 -13.01
N SER A 192 2.03 9.87 -12.56
CA SER A 192 1.28 10.64 -11.56
C SER A 192 -0.15 10.91 -12.04
N MET A 193 -0.30 11.52 -13.21
CA MET A 193 -1.63 11.83 -13.78
C MET A 193 -2.31 10.56 -14.32
N ASP A 194 -1.56 9.65 -14.96
CA ASP A 194 -2.12 8.40 -15.50
C ASP A 194 -2.78 7.53 -14.41
N LYS A 195 -2.11 7.39 -13.26
CA LYS A 195 -2.64 6.61 -12.13
C LYS A 195 -3.72 7.38 -11.36
N ALA A 196 -3.57 8.69 -11.16
CA ALA A 196 -4.62 9.49 -10.54
C ALA A 196 -5.94 9.41 -11.34
N ALA A 197 -5.85 9.48 -12.67
CA ALA A 197 -6.99 9.32 -13.55
C ALA A 197 -7.59 7.91 -13.48
N GLY A 198 -6.73 6.89 -13.56
CA GLY A 198 -7.15 5.49 -13.45
C GLY A 198 -7.81 5.14 -12.12
N ASN A 199 -7.50 5.85 -11.04
CA ASN A 199 -8.08 5.62 -9.71
C ASN A 199 -9.20 6.63 -9.35
N GLY A 200 -9.63 7.46 -10.30
CA GLY A 200 -10.79 8.34 -10.10
C GLY A 200 -10.51 9.60 -9.28
N HIS A 201 -9.24 9.99 -9.11
CA HIS A 201 -8.85 11.16 -8.31
C HIS A 201 -8.90 12.45 -9.14
N LEU A 202 -10.11 12.88 -9.56
CA LEU A 202 -10.31 14.04 -10.43
C LEU A 202 -9.63 15.32 -9.91
N GLN A 203 -9.72 15.61 -8.60
CA GLN A 203 -9.08 16.80 -8.02
C GLN A 203 -7.55 16.78 -8.15
N VAL A 204 -6.93 15.59 -8.07
CA VAL A 204 -5.50 15.41 -8.30
C VAL A 204 -5.16 15.61 -9.76
N VAL A 205 -5.96 15.05 -10.68
CA VAL A 205 -5.77 15.23 -12.13
C VAL A 205 -5.83 16.71 -12.52
N GLN A 206 -6.85 17.42 -12.04
CA GLN A 206 -7.00 18.87 -12.24
C GLN A 206 -5.80 19.63 -11.70
N TRP A 207 -5.40 19.34 -10.46
CA TRP A 207 -4.27 20.03 -9.85
C TRP A 207 -2.96 19.79 -10.61
N LEU A 208 -2.69 18.54 -11.01
CA LEU A 208 -1.52 18.18 -11.81
C LEU A 208 -1.51 18.90 -13.16
N HIS A 209 -2.66 19.01 -13.82
CA HIS A 209 -2.77 19.72 -15.10
C HIS A 209 -2.38 21.20 -14.98
N TYR A 210 -2.88 21.89 -13.95
CA TYR A 210 -2.60 23.32 -13.78
C TYR A 210 -1.18 23.62 -13.26
N HIS A 211 -0.51 22.67 -12.59
CA HIS A 211 0.76 22.91 -11.91
C HIS A 211 1.96 22.15 -12.50
N ARG A 212 1.73 21.23 -13.46
CA ARG A 212 2.81 20.40 -14.03
C ARG A 212 2.71 20.31 -15.54
N HIS A 213 3.82 20.66 -16.21
CA HIS A 213 3.96 20.62 -17.67
C HIS A 213 4.10 19.21 -18.26
N LYS A 214 4.45 18.21 -17.45
CA LYS A 214 4.76 16.85 -17.92
C LYS A 214 3.53 16.10 -18.46
N GLY A 215 2.33 16.50 -18.03
CA GLY A 215 1.08 15.97 -18.55
C GLY A 215 0.81 14.50 -18.19
N CYS A 216 0.22 13.77 -19.13
CA CYS A 216 -0.22 12.38 -19.05
C CYS A 216 0.05 11.67 -20.37
N THR A 217 -0.25 10.39 -20.43
CA THR A 217 -0.27 9.60 -21.67
C THR A 217 -1.71 9.14 -21.98
N SER A 218 -1.91 8.39 -23.07
CA SER A 218 -3.20 7.73 -23.36
C SER A 218 -3.65 6.78 -22.25
N ASP A 219 -2.73 6.32 -21.38
CA ASP A 219 -3.06 5.49 -20.22
C ASP A 219 -4.00 6.18 -19.24
N ALA A 220 -3.93 7.52 -19.09
CA ALA A 220 -4.81 8.25 -18.17
C ALA A 220 -6.28 8.01 -18.50
N MET A 221 -6.65 8.28 -19.75
CA MET A 221 -8.03 8.11 -20.20
C MET A 221 -8.39 6.63 -20.29
N HIS A 222 -7.51 5.78 -20.84
CA HIS A 222 -7.77 4.35 -20.94
C HIS A 222 -8.07 3.72 -19.58
N ARG A 223 -7.26 4.00 -18.55
CA ARG A 223 -7.48 3.47 -17.19
C ARG A 223 -8.73 4.06 -16.54
N ALA A 224 -9.00 5.35 -16.73
CA ALA A 224 -10.22 5.97 -16.23
C ALA A 224 -11.48 5.32 -16.84
N ILE A 225 -11.44 4.99 -18.14
CA ILE A 225 -12.50 4.23 -18.82
C ILE A 225 -12.61 2.82 -18.23
N THR A 226 -11.51 2.07 -18.19
CA THR A 226 -11.47 0.69 -17.69
C THR A 226 -11.98 0.58 -16.25
N ASN A 227 -11.77 1.60 -15.42
CA ASN A 227 -12.22 1.63 -14.02
C ASN A 227 -13.54 2.40 -13.78
N GLY A 228 -14.10 3.06 -14.81
CA GLY A 228 -15.48 3.59 -14.79
C GLY A 228 -15.59 5.01 -14.23
N HIS A 229 -14.51 5.78 -14.31
CA HIS A 229 -14.43 7.16 -13.83
C HIS A 229 -14.84 8.14 -14.93
N LEU A 230 -16.14 8.19 -15.24
CA LEU A 230 -16.68 8.99 -16.34
C LEU A 230 -16.41 10.49 -16.18
N ASP A 231 -16.44 11.01 -14.94
CA ASP A 231 -16.09 12.39 -14.59
C ASP A 231 -14.65 12.74 -14.97
N VAL A 232 -13.70 11.84 -14.69
CA VAL A 232 -12.30 11.97 -15.11
C VAL A 232 -12.18 11.90 -16.63
N VAL A 233 -12.90 10.99 -17.30
CA VAL A 233 -12.87 10.86 -18.76
C VAL A 233 -13.37 12.11 -19.46
N GLN A 234 -14.49 12.67 -18.99
CA GLN A 234 -15.06 13.92 -19.49
C GLN A 234 -14.07 15.07 -19.32
N TRP A 235 -13.51 15.21 -18.12
CA TRP A 235 -12.56 16.27 -17.84
C TRP A 235 -11.29 16.15 -18.69
N LEU A 236 -10.73 14.94 -18.82
CA LEU A 236 -9.57 14.68 -19.68
C LEU A 236 -9.89 14.97 -21.15
N HIS A 237 -11.09 14.67 -21.63
CA HIS A 237 -11.47 14.97 -23.02
C HIS A 237 -11.53 16.47 -23.30
N GLU A 238 -12.02 17.26 -22.36
CA GLU A 238 -12.14 18.72 -22.52
C GLU A 238 -10.78 19.44 -22.45
N HIS A 239 -9.80 18.89 -21.71
CA HIS A 239 -8.58 19.60 -21.36
C HIS A 239 -7.29 18.97 -21.92
N ARG A 240 -7.36 17.78 -22.53
CA ARG A 240 -6.19 16.98 -22.94
C ARG A 240 -6.39 16.33 -24.32
N ASN A 241 -5.30 16.10 -25.04
CA ASN A 241 -5.31 15.68 -26.45
C ASN A 241 -4.72 14.27 -26.69
N GLU A 242 -4.32 13.56 -25.63
CA GLU A 242 -3.58 12.30 -25.72
C GLU A 242 -4.36 11.10 -26.26
N GLY A 243 -5.69 11.16 -26.34
CA GLY A 243 -6.48 10.05 -26.90
C GLY A 243 -6.99 9.00 -25.89
N CYS A 244 -7.88 8.11 -26.35
CA CYS A 244 -8.14 6.79 -25.76
C CYS A 244 -7.40 5.72 -26.57
N LEU A 245 -7.15 4.54 -25.99
CA LEU A 245 -6.78 3.37 -26.80
C LEU A 245 -8.02 2.85 -27.54
N ALA A 246 -7.86 2.31 -28.76
CA ALA A 246 -8.98 1.88 -29.60
C ALA A 246 -9.92 0.86 -28.93
N HIS A 247 -9.38 -0.02 -28.08
CA HIS A 247 -10.13 -1.02 -27.32
C HIS A 247 -10.61 -0.52 -25.94
N SER A 248 -10.52 0.78 -25.63
CA SER A 248 -10.96 1.27 -24.31
C SER A 248 -12.47 1.13 -24.13
N MET A 249 -13.26 1.38 -25.19
CA MET A 249 -14.72 1.25 -25.15
C MET A 249 -15.15 -0.20 -24.88
N SER A 250 -14.39 -1.20 -25.33
CA SER A 250 -14.71 -2.60 -25.06
C SER A 250 -14.55 -3.00 -23.61
N MET A 251 -13.63 -2.37 -22.87
CA MET A 251 -13.50 -2.58 -21.42
C MET A 251 -14.72 -2.03 -20.66
N ALA A 252 -15.23 -0.86 -21.06
CA ALA A 252 -16.46 -0.31 -20.49
C ALA A 252 -17.68 -1.19 -20.82
N ALA A 253 -17.76 -1.68 -22.06
CA ALA A 253 -18.80 -2.60 -22.50
C ALA A 253 -18.76 -3.93 -21.74
N ALA A 254 -17.58 -4.52 -21.54
CA ALA A 254 -17.39 -5.77 -20.79
C ALA A 254 -17.78 -5.67 -19.31
N ARG A 255 -17.80 -4.45 -18.74
CA ARG A 255 -18.20 -4.17 -17.36
C ARG A 255 -19.69 -3.82 -17.20
N GLY A 256 -20.41 -3.64 -18.30
CA GLY A 256 -21.81 -3.20 -18.25
C GLY A 256 -21.98 -1.70 -18.02
N ASP A 257 -20.95 -0.87 -18.29
CA ASP A 257 -21.05 0.59 -18.12
C ASP A 257 -21.63 1.27 -19.37
N ALA A 258 -22.95 1.17 -19.52
CA ALA A 258 -23.68 1.74 -20.66
C ALA A 258 -23.52 3.26 -20.78
N ARG A 259 -23.35 3.98 -19.66
CA ARG A 259 -23.17 5.44 -19.65
C ARG A 259 -21.82 5.82 -20.25
N MET A 260 -20.75 5.14 -19.83
CA MET A 260 -19.42 5.32 -20.40
C MET A 260 -19.41 4.97 -21.89
N VAL A 261 -20.01 3.84 -22.28
CA VAL A 261 -20.08 3.42 -23.70
C VAL A 261 -20.81 4.46 -24.56
N ALA A 262 -21.99 4.91 -24.13
CA ALA A 262 -22.75 5.93 -24.85
C ALA A 262 -21.96 7.23 -25.00
N TRP A 263 -21.29 7.67 -23.93
CA TRP A 263 -20.48 8.88 -23.96
C TRP A 263 -19.26 8.74 -24.87
N LEU A 264 -18.52 7.62 -24.79
CA LEU A 264 -17.33 7.38 -25.62
C LEU A 264 -17.68 7.32 -27.10
N TYR A 265 -18.78 6.66 -27.47
CA TYR A 265 -19.18 6.57 -28.87
C TYR A 265 -19.39 7.96 -29.49
N VAL A 266 -20.10 8.83 -28.78
CA VAL A 266 -20.44 10.17 -29.29
C VAL A 266 -19.20 11.07 -29.39
N ASN A 267 -18.27 10.95 -28.43
CA ASN A 267 -17.19 11.92 -28.27
C ASN A 267 -15.83 11.43 -28.79
N ARG A 268 -15.60 10.12 -28.96
CA ARG A 268 -14.28 9.53 -29.24
C ARG A 268 -14.29 8.63 -30.46
N LYS A 269 -13.93 9.21 -31.61
CA LYS A 269 -13.89 8.51 -32.91
C LYS A 269 -12.80 7.44 -32.98
N GLU A 270 -11.73 7.56 -32.19
CA GLU A 270 -10.66 6.57 -32.20
C GLU A 270 -11.00 5.26 -31.45
N CYS A 271 -12.08 5.23 -30.67
CA CYS A 271 -12.54 4.06 -29.94
C CYS A 271 -13.46 3.20 -30.85
N ASP A 272 -13.18 1.90 -31.01
CA ASP A 272 -13.85 1.01 -31.98
C ASP A 272 -15.17 0.40 -31.43
N PRO A 273 -16.35 0.73 -32.01
CA PRO A 273 -17.64 0.21 -31.56
C PRO A 273 -17.83 -1.30 -31.77
N LEU A 274 -17.16 -1.91 -32.76
CA LEU A 274 -17.28 -3.34 -33.03
C LEU A 274 -16.64 -4.17 -31.91
N LEU A 275 -15.46 -3.75 -31.45
CA LEU A 275 -14.80 -4.35 -30.29
C LEU A 275 -15.67 -4.23 -29.03
N ALA A 276 -16.39 -3.12 -28.87
CA ALA A 276 -17.30 -2.92 -27.76
C ALA A 276 -18.54 -3.83 -27.85
N LEU A 277 -19.08 -4.03 -29.04
CA LEU A 277 -20.19 -4.93 -29.29
C LEU A 277 -19.85 -6.39 -28.96
N ASP A 278 -18.69 -6.86 -29.42
CA ASP A 278 -18.23 -8.23 -29.15
C ASP A 278 -17.99 -8.46 -27.66
N ALA A 279 -17.38 -7.50 -26.97
CA ALA A 279 -17.17 -7.57 -25.53
C ALA A 279 -18.49 -7.57 -24.73
N ALA A 280 -19.46 -6.73 -25.11
CA ALA A 280 -20.79 -6.72 -24.48
C ALA A 280 -21.51 -8.06 -24.65
N ARG A 281 -21.41 -8.70 -25.83
CA ARG A 281 -21.98 -10.03 -26.10
C ARG A 281 -21.32 -11.11 -25.24
N GLN A 282 -19.99 -11.13 -25.18
CA GLN A 282 -19.23 -12.09 -24.38
C GLN A 282 -19.52 -11.98 -22.88
N SER A 283 -19.71 -10.77 -22.36
CA SER A 283 -20.07 -10.52 -20.96
C SER A 283 -21.58 -10.59 -20.65
N GLY A 284 -22.44 -10.80 -21.64
CA GLY A 284 -23.90 -10.90 -21.44
C GLY A 284 -24.63 -9.57 -21.20
N HIS A 285 -24.02 -8.43 -21.55
CA HIS A 285 -24.60 -7.10 -21.37
C HIS A 285 -25.48 -6.69 -22.56
N LEU A 286 -26.62 -7.37 -22.72
CA LEU A 286 -27.55 -7.18 -23.86
C LEU A 286 -28.05 -5.73 -24.00
N HIS A 287 -28.26 -5.03 -22.89
CA HIS A 287 -28.65 -3.62 -22.91
C HIS A 287 -27.61 -2.70 -23.59
N ILE A 288 -26.31 -3.06 -23.55
CA ILE A 288 -25.25 -2.34 -24.27
C ILE A 288 -25.24 -2.72 -25.75
N VAL A 289 -25.55 -3.98 -26.07
CA VAL A 289 -25.75 -4.43 -27.46
C VAL A 289 -26.91 -3.65 -28.09
N ASP A 290 -28.04 -3.55 -27.38
CA ASP A 290 -29.20 -2.78 -27.82
C ASP A 290 -28.89 -1.29 -27.92
N LEU A 291 -28.10 -0.74 -26.99
CA LEU A 291 -27.62 0.64 -27.05
C LEU A 291 -26.76 0.87 -28.30
N LEU A 292 -25.80 -0.01 -28.56
CA LEU A 292 -24.90 0.10 -29.71
C LEU A 292 -25.62 -0.15 -31.04
N HIS A 293 -26.62 -1.03 -31.09
CA HIS A 293 -27.45 -1.24 -32.28
C HIS A 293 -28.47 -0.11 -32.49
N GLY A 294 -29.16 0.29 -31.43
CA GLY A 294 -30.30 1.21 -31.46
C GLY A 294 -29.92 2.68 -31.61
N HIS A 295 -28.80 3.11 -31.03
CA HIS A 295 -28.32 4.48 -31.24
C HIS A 295 -27.60 4.67 -32.59
N PHE A 296 -27.06 3.60 -33.20
CA PHE A 296 -25.92 3.80 -34.11
C PHE A 296 -25.95 3.09 -35.47
N GLN A 297 -27.08 2.54 -35.93
CA GLN A 297 -27.23 1.96 -37.29
C GLN A 297 -25.95 1.24 -37.78
N LEU A 298 -25.35 0.39 -36.94
CA LEU A 298 -24.26 -0.47 -37.38
C LEU A 298 -24.87 -1.42 -38.41
N ALA A 299 -24.71 -1.06 -39.69
CA ALA A 299 -25.18 -1.85 -40.80
C ALA A 299 -24.58 -3.26 -40.67
N LEU A 300 -25.46 -4.25 -40.74
CA LEU A 300 -25.13 -5.66 -40.92
C LEU A 300 -24.10 -5.84 -42.05
#